data_AF-A0A6G1XB58-F1
#
_entry.id   AF-A0A6G1XB58-F1
#
_cell.length_a   1.000
_cell.length_b   1.000
_cell.length_c   1.000
_cell.angle_alpha   90.00
_cell.angle_beta   90.00
_cell.angle_gamma   90.00
#
_symmetry.space_group_name_H-M   'P 1'
#
loop_
_entity.id
_entity.type
_entity.pdbx_description
1 polymer ?
#
loop_
_entity_poly.entity_id
_entity_poly.type
_entity_poly.pdbx_seq_one_letter_code
_entity_poly.pdbx_strand_id
1 'polypeptide(L)'
;MWYEGDFEYDKPHGYGKMYHPSGMLRYEGQLEDVQFVGWGKEYYENGNLKFEGVMEKSMYFFYGARRYRVGKLYYEDGRLRYEGTFTGLKSYEFDRGIEYKADGEVGLSWGVLVSVLLVESVKCRLLLIQLIVYRNG
;
A
#
# COMPACT_ATOMS: atom_id res chain seq x y z
N MET A 1 -16.31 -12.60 -18.65
CA MET A 1 -16.56 -11.23 -18.14
C MET A 1 -15.46 -10.93 -17.13
N TRP A 2 -14.79 -9.78 -17.23
CA TRP A 2 -13.60 -9.43 -16.42
C TRP A 2 -13.94 -8.55 -15.22
N TYR A 3 -15.23 -8.28 -15.00
CA TYR A 3 -15.74 -7.40 -13.97
C TYR A 3 -17.10 -7.90 -13.46
N GLU A 4 -17.33 -7.72 -12.16
CA GLU A 4 -18.57 -8.04 -11.45
C GLU A 4 -18.89 -6.86 -10.51
N GLY A 5 -19.96 -6.13 -10.78
CA GLY A 5 -20.35 -4.95 -10.00
C GLY A 5 -21.26 -4.02 -10.79
N ASP A 6 -21.40 -2.79 -10.30
CA ASP A 6 -22.28 -1.80 -10.89
C ASP A 6 -21.68 -1.18 -12.17
N PHE A 7 -22.56 -0.73 -13.06
CA PHE A 7 -22.18 -0.04 -14.28
C PHE A 7 -22.87 1.32 -14.34
N GLU A 8 -22.14 2.34 -14.77
CA GLU A 8 -22.67 3.66 -15.10
C GLU A 8 -22.15 4.07 -16.49
N TYR A 9 -23.05 4.44 -17.40
CA TYR A 9 -22.73 4.76 -18.81
C TYR A 9 -21.88 3.70 -19.51
N ASP A 10 -22.26 2.42 -19.39
CA ASP A 10 -21.53 1.25 -19.92
C ASP A 10 -20.10 1.07 -19.38
N LYS A 11 -19.77 1.71 -18.25
CA LYS A 11 -18.48 1.58 -17.58
C LYS A 11 -18.63 1.05 -16.15
N PRO A 12 -17.75 0.15 -15.70
CA PRO A 12 -17.61 -0.21 -14.29
C PRO A 12 -17.58 1.02 -13.37
N HIS A 13 -18.51 1.04 -12.41
CA HIS A 13 -18.69 2.12 -11.43
C HIS A 13 -19.13 1.53 -10.08
N GLY A 14 -18.99 2.26 -8.98
CA GLY A 14 -19.42 1.80 -7.66
C GLY A 14 -18.55 0.67 -7.11
N TYR A 15 -19.13 -0.22 -6.29
CA TYR A 15 -18.38 -1.33 -5.69
C TYR A 15 -18.39 -2.53 -6.63
N GLY A 16 -17.23 -3.13 -6.84
CA GLY A 16 -17.12 -4.31 -7.69
C GLY A 16 -15.81 -5.06 -7.57
N LYS A 17 -15.75 -6.16 -8.29
CA LYS A 17 -14.58 -7.03 -8.45
C LYS A 17 -14.10 -6.98 -9.88
N MET A 18 -12.79 -6.90 -10.05
CA MET A 18 -12.14 -7.01 -11.35
C MET A 18 -11.22 -8.23 -11.34
N TYR A 19 -11.13 -8.94 -12.46
CA TYR A 19 -10.40 -10.19 -12.59
C TYR A 19 -9.23 -10.05 -13.57
N HIS A 20 -8.14 -10.78 -13.33
CA HIS A 20 -7.01 -10.95 -14.24
C HIS A 20 -7.42 -11.75 -15.49
N PRO A 21 -6.64 -11.70 -16.58
CA PRO A 21 -6.79 -12.56 -17.76
C PRO A 21 -6.94 -14.06 -17.46
N SER A 22 -6.33 -14.53 -16.38
CA SER A 22 -6.44 -15.91 -15.88
C SER A 22 -7.77 -16.25 -15.19
N GLY A 23 -8.60 -15.25 -14.89
CA GLY A 23 -9.82 -15.40 -14.08
C GLY A 23 -9.59 -15.23 -12.57
N MET A 24 -8.34 -15.03 -12.14
CA MET A 24 -8.02 -14.76 -10.74
C MET A 24 -8.50 -13.37 -10.32
N LEU A 25 -8.95 -13.22 -9.08
CA LEU A 25 -9.35 -11.92 -8.55
C LEU A 25 -8.16 -10.96 -8.64
N ARG A 26 -8.36 -9.78 -9.26
CA ARG A 26 -7.35 -8.73 -9.39
C ARG A 26 -7.61 -7.60 -8.41
N TYR A 27 -8.87 -7.22 -8.23
CA TYR A 27 -9.25 -6.11 -7.38
C TYR A 27 -10.64 -6.31 -6.81
N GLU A 28 -10.86 -5.90 -5.55
CA GLU A 28 -12.17 -5.69 -4.96
C GLU A 28 -12.21 -4.32 -4.26
N GLY A 29 -13.24 -3.52 -4.52
CA GLY A 29 -13.36 -2.19 -3.92
C GLY A 29 -14.19 -1.24 -4.76
N GLN A 30 -13.95 0.06 -4.61
CA GLN A 30 -14.65 1.09 -5.38
C GLN A 30 -13.97 1.31 -6.74
N LEU A 31 -14.78 1.45 -7.78
CA LEU A 31 -14.34 1.78 -9.13
C LEU A 31 -15.05 3.02 -9.62
N GLU A 32 -14.34 3.82 -10.40
CA GLU A 32 -14.89 4.97 -11.09
C GLU A 32 -14.21 5.11 -12.45
N ASP A 33 -15.00 5.10 -13.53
CA ASP A 33 -14.50 5.11 -14.91
C ASP A 33 -13.40 4.05 -15.14
N VAL A 34 -13.66 2.78 -14.78
CA VAL A 34 -12.70 1.65 -14.90
C VAL A 34 -11.39 1.78 -14.10
N GLN A 35 -11.26 2.80 -13.25
CA GLN A 35 -10.12 3.00 -12.35
C GLN A 35 -10.46 2.57 -10.93
N PHE A 36 -9.45 2.13 -10.18
CA PHE A 36 -9.65 1.77 -8.77
C PHE A 36 -9.54 3.03 -7.92
N VAL A 37 -10.55 3.26 -7.08
CA VAL A 37 -10.65 4.46 -6.24
C VAL A 37 -11.06 4.07 -4.82
N GLY A 38 -10.91 5.00 -3.89
CA GLY A 38 -11.34 4.83 -2.51
C GLY A 38 -10.72 3.60 -1.84
N TRP A 39 -11.46 2.96 -0.93
CA TRP A 39 -10.96 1.77 -0.24
C TRP A 39 -11.08 0.53 -1.12
N GLY A 40 -10.01 -0.24 -1.21
CA GLY A 40 -10.03 -1.52 -1.91
C GLY A 40 -8.80 -2.38 -1.67
N LYS A 41 -8.86 -3.60 -2.20
CA LYS A 41 -7.80 -4.59 -2.16
C LYS A 41 -7.42 -4.99 -3.57
N GLU A 42 -6.13 -5.04 -3.83
CA GLU A 42 -5.55 -5.55 -5.08
C GLU A 42 -4.79 -6.84 -4.80
N TYR A 43 -4.84 -7.77 -5.74
CA TYR A 43 -4.23 -9.10 -5.64
C TYR A 43 -3.27 -9.36 -6.79
N TYR A 44 -2.22 -10.09 -6.47
CA TYR A 44 -1.35 -10.73 -7.45
C TYR A 44 -2.10 -11.85 -8.19
N GLU A 45 -1.57 -12.28 -9.33
CA GLU A 45 -2.19 -13.33 -10.13
C GLU A 45 -2.14 -14.71 -9.42
N ASN A 46 -1.22 -14.89 -8.47
CA ASN A 46 -1.20 -16.04 -7.57
C ASN A 46 -2.28 -16.02 -6.48
N GLY A 47 -3.10 -14.95 -6.41
CA GLY A 47 -4.16 -14.77 -5.43
C GLY A 47 -3.72 -14.11 -4.12
N ASN A 48 -2.43 -13.87 -3.92
CA ASN A 48 -1.94 -13.18 -2.72
C ASN A 48 -2.31 -11.71 -2.75
N LEU A 49 -2.62 -11.17 -1.57
CA LEU A 49 -2.90 -9.75 -1.41
C LEU A 49 -1.64 -8.96 -1.80
N LYS A 50 -1.82 -8.00 -2.69
CA LYS A 50 -0.76 -7.09 -3.14
C LYS A 50 -0.84 -5.76 -2.41
N PHE A 51 -2.04 -5.21 -2.31
CA PHE A 51 -2.27 -3.94 -1.63
C PHE A 51 -3.63 -3.92 -0.98
N GLU A 52 -3.72 -3.31 0.20
CA GLU A 52 -4.98 -3.00 0.88
C GLU A 52 -4.92 -1.56 1.40
N GLY A 53 -5.87 -0.73 0.99
CA GLY A 53 -5.87 0.66 1.41
C GLY A 53 -6.70 1.58 0.53
N VAL A 54 -6.44 2.88 0.68
CA VAL A 54 -7.04 3.93 -0.11
C VAL A 54 -6.26 4.13 -1.41
N MET A 55 -7.00 4.15 -2.51
CA MET A 55 -6.55 4.40 -3.86
C MET A 55 -7.20 5.67 -4.42
N GLU A 56 -6.51 6.34 -5.33
CA GLU A 56 -7.03 7.50 -6.06
C GLU A 56 -6.90 7.27 -7.57
N LYS A 57 -7.68 8.02 -8.35
CA LYS A 57 -7.56 8.01 -9.81
C LYS A 57 -6.13 8.32 -10.23
N SER A 58 -5.66 7.59 -11.23
CA SER A 58 -4.38 7.88 -11.86
C SER A 58 -4.57 8.95 -12.94
N MET A 59 -3.46 9.59 -13.34
CA MET A 59 -3.47 10.39 -14.57
C MET A 59 -3.65 9.50 -15.82
N TYR A 60 -3.40 8.20 -15.69
CA TYR A 60 -3.61 7.22 -16.74
C TYR A 60 -5.03 6.66 -16.70
N PHE A 61 -5.66 6.54 -17.87
CA PHE A 61 -7.06 6.09 -18.02
C PHE A 61 -7.20 4.62 -18.49
N PHE A 62 -6.19 3.77 -18.26
CA PHE A 62 -6.29 2.34 -18.61
C PHE A 62 -7.03 1.54 -17.52
N TYR A 63 -7.53 0.34 -17.88
CA TYR A 63 -8.27 -0.54 -16.97
C TYR A 63 -7.48 -0.92 -15.71
N GLY A 64 -8.02 -0.52 -14.55
CA GLY A 64 -7.38 -0.70 -13.25
C GLY A 64 -6.17 0.20 -13.04
N ALA A 65 -6.11 1.36 -13.69
CA ALA A 65 -5.20 2.42 -13.28
C ALA A 65 -5.63 2.97 -11.91
N ARG A 66 -4.65 3.27 -11.07
CA ARG A 66 -4.83 3.80 -9.71
C ARG A 66 -3.51 4.30 -9.16
N ARG A 67 -3.59 5.11 -8.11
CA ARG A 67 -2.47 5.50 -7.27
C ARG A 67 -2.75 5.03 -5.85
N TYR A 68 -1.77 4.43 -5.20
CA TYR A 68 -1.87 4.16 -3.78
C TYR A 68 -1.73 5.48 -3.02
N ARG A 69 -2.52 5.65 -1.97
CA ARG A 69 -2.51 6.85 -1.14
C ARG A 69 -2.09 6.54 0.29
N VAL A 70 -2.80 5.61 0.92
CA VAL A 70 -2.48 5.09 2.26
C VAL A 70 -2.87 3.64 2.33
N GLY A 71 -2.03 2.79 2.90
CA GLY A 71 -2.36 1.38 3.02
C GLY A 71 -1.15 0.50 3.30
N LYS A 72 -1.38 -0.79 3.09
CA LYS A 72 -0.42 -1.87 3.25
C LYS A 72 -0.09 -2.44 1.88
N LEU A 73 1.19 -2.55 1.58
CA LEU A 73 1.73 -3.21 0.41
C LEU A 73 2.40 -4.50 0.86
N TYR A 74 2.20 -5.56 0.10
CA TYR A 74 2.72 -6.89 0.38
C TYR A 74 3.62 -7.36 -0.76
N TYR A 75 4.53 -8.28 -0.44
CA TYR A 75 5.26 -9.06 -1.42
C TYR A 75 4.37 -10.12 -2.05
N GLU A 76 4.81 -10.66 -3.18
CA GLU A 76 4.09 -11.72 -3.89
C GLU A 76 3.97 -13.01 -3.08
N ASP A 77 4.84 -13.23 -2.09
CA ASP A 77 4.75 -14.34 -1.13
C ASP A 77 3.81 -14.07 0.06
N GLY A 78 3.17 -12.90 0.10
CA GLY A 78 2.24 -12.49 1.15
C GLY A 78 2.89 -11.81 2.36
N ARG A 79 4.21 -11.66 2.43
CA ARG A 79 4.87 -10.90 3.51
C ARG A 79 4.53 -9.41 3.39
N LEU A 80 4.30 -8.75 4.52
CA LEU A 80 4.13 -7.29 4.54
C LEU A 80 5.44 -6.65 4.04
N ARG A 81 5.33 -5.75 3.07
CA ARG A 81 6.46 -5.01 2.49
C ARG A 81 6.48 -3.57 2.97
N TYR A 82 5.33 -2.93 3.04
CA TYR A 82 5.26 -1.52 3.44
C TYR A 82 3.91 -1.20 4.06
N GLU A 83 3.92 -0.35 5.09
CA GLU A 83 2.71 0.22 5.69
C GLU A 83 2.90 1.72 5.88
N GLY A 84 2.05 2.52 5.24
CA GLY A 84 2.16 3.98 5.31
C GLY A 84 1.45 4.75 4.21
N THR A 85 1.90 5.98 3.98
CA THR A 85 1.46 6.85 2.89
C THR A 85 2.35 6.71 1.66
N PHE A 86 1.78 6.99 0.50
CA PHE A 86 2.47 6.88 -0.80
C PHE A 86 2.42 8.24 -1.48
N THR A 87 3.56 8.70 -2.02
CA THR A 87 3.70 10.03 -2.65
C THR A 87 3.56 9.99 -4.17
N GLY A 88 3.61 8.80 -4.77
CA GLY A 88 3.89 8.68 -6.20
C GLY A 88 2.70 8.64 -7.15
N LEU A 89 3.02 8.92 -8.42
CA LEU A 89 2.28 8.41 -9.58
C LEU A 89 2.48 6.89 -9.75
N LYS A 90 3.52 6.35 -9.11
CA LYS A 90 3.96 4.96 -9.15
C LYS A 90 3.67 4.28 -7.81
N SER A 91 3.27 3.03 -7.86
CA SER A 91 2.91 2.21 -6.70
C SER A 91 4.08 1.84 -5.76
N TYR A 92 5.30 2.28 -6.06
CA TYR A 92 6.53 1.94 -5.36
C TYR A 92 7.28 3.15 -4.81
N GLU A 93 6.65 4.34 -4.81
CA GLU A 93 7.21 5.55 -4.18
C GLU A 93 6.55 5.74 -2.81
N PHE A 94 7.30 5.36 -1.77
CA PHE A 94 6.90 5.42 -0.37
C PHE A 94 7.13 6.84 0.21
N ASP A 95 6.17 7.33 0.99
CA ASP A 95 6.23 8.63 1.67
C ASP A 95 6.58 8.45 3.15
N ARG A 96 5.56 8.35 4.01
CA ARG A 96 5.71 8.16 5.46
C ARG A 96 5.17 6.80 5.86
N GLY A 97 6.06 5.90 6.23
CA GLY A 97 5.72 4.55 6.64
C GLY A 97 6.92 3.72 7.04
N ILE A 98 6.63 2.44 7.28
CA ILE A 98 7.59 1.42 7.65
C ILE A 98 7.72 0.48 6.46
N GLU A 99 8.94 0.29 5.97
CA GLU A 99 9.30 -0.71 4.96
C GLU A 99 9.90 -1.94 5.65
N TYR A 100 9.41 -3.11 5.28
CA TYR A 100 9.91 -4.41 5.70
C TYR A 100 10.61 -5.02 4.49
N LYS A 101 11.93 -5.06 4.51
CA LYS A 101 12.70 -5.62 3.40
C LYS A 101 12.69 -7.15 3.45
N ALA A 102 12.92 -7.77 2.30
CA ALA A 102 12.88 -9.23 2.15
C ALA A 102 13.98 -9.97 2.93
N ASP A 103 15.07 -9.28 3.28
CA ASP A 103 16.19 -9.74 4.11
C ASP A 103 15.91 -9.68 5.62
N GLY A 104 14.75 -9.15 6.02
CA GLY A 104 14.35 -8.96 7.42
C GLY A 104 14.74 -7.61 8.01
N GLU A 105 15.43 -6.74 7.27
CA GLU A 105 15.70 -5.37 7.72
C GLU A 105 14.41 -4.53 7.70
N VAL A 106 14.22 -3.72 8.74
CA VAL A 106 13.14 -2.72 8.80
C VAL A 106 13.72 -1.37 8.40
N GLY A 107 13.24 -0.83 7.28
CA GLY A 107 13.56 0.52 6.80
C GLY A 107 12.48 1.52 7.21
N LEU A 108 12.87 2.75 7.55
CA LEU A 108 11.94 3.86 7.76
C LEU A 108 11.97 4.76 6.52
N SER A 109 10.79 5.10 5.98
CA SER A 109 10.71 6.06 4.88
C SER A 109 10.69 7.51 5.39
N TRP A 110 11.00 8.47 4.52
CA TRP A 110 11.24 9.87 4.88
C TRP A 110 10.12 10.45 5.77
N GLY A 111 10.51 11.05 6.90
CA GLY A 111 9.59 11.68 7.84
C GLY A 111 9.03 10.77 8.95
N VAL A 112 9.40 9.49 8.99
CA VAL A 112 9.12 8.61 10.12
C VAL A 112 10.31 8.59 11.09
N LEU A 113 10.28 9.47 12.10
CA LEU A 113 11.11 9.34 13.30
C LEU A 113 10.46 8.28 14.20
N VAL A 114 10.75 7.00 13.99
CA VAL A 114 10.43 5.99 15.02
C VAL A 114 11.67 5.80 15.87
N SER A 115 11.56 6.20 17.13
CA SER A 115 12.41 5.77 18.22
C SER A 115 12.22 4.25 18.43
N VAL A 116 12.81 3.43 17.57
CA VAL A 116 12.86 1.98 17.77
C VAL A 116 14.01 1.69 18.72
N LEU A 117 13.71 1.66 20.02
CA LEU A 117 14.57 1.00 21.00
C LEU A 117 14.53 -0.49 20.70
N LEU A 118 15.67 -0.99 20.24
CA LEU A 118 15.97 -2.42 20.09
C LEU A 118 15.84 -3.07 21.48
N VAL A 119 14.70 -3.68 21.77
CA VAL A 119 14.59 -4.69 22.81
C VAL A 119 14.94 -6.00 22.14
N GLU A 120 16.21 -6.39 22.20
CA GLU A 120 16.54 -7.81 22.29
C GLU A 120 17.90 -8.05 22.93
N SER A 121 17.83 -8.90 23.96
CA SER A 121 18.91 -9.60 24.67
C SER A 121 19.64 -8.86 25.81
N VAL A 122 19.33 -9.38 27.00
CA VAL A 122 19.92 -9.16 28.31
C VAL A 122 21.45 -9.22 28.29
N LYS A 123 22.12 -8.08 28.21
CA LYS A 123 23.25 -7.65 29.06
C LYS A 123 23.78 -6.31 28.56
N CYS A 124 24.16 -5.47 29.52
CA CYS A 124 24.84 -4.19 29.35
C CYS A 124 23.96 -2.95 29.07
N ARG A 125 23.70 -2.28 30.21
CA ARG A 125 23.85 -0.84 30.45
C ARG A 125 22.84 0.10 29.79
N LEU A 126 21.99 0.62 30.69
CA LEU A 126 21.51 2.00 30.77
C LEU A 126 21.77 2.83 29.51
N LEU A 127 20.71 3.23 28.82
CA LEU A 127 20.69 4.54 28.21
C LEU A 127 19.44 5.30 28.64
N LEU A 128 19.69 6.31 29.47
CA LEU A 128 18.83 7.47 29.67
C LEU A 128 18.53 8.08 28.29
N ILE A 129 17.24 8.27 28.00
CA ILE A 129 16.77 9.02 26.84
C ILE A 129 16.87 10.51 27.20
N GLN A 130 17.87 11.23 26.69
CA GLN A 130 17.81 12.69 26.64
C GLN A 130 17.17 13.12 25.33
N LEU A 131 16.00 13.75 25.43
CA LEU A 131 15.36 14.50 24.36
C LEU A 131 16.29 15.64 23.94
N ILE A 132 16.67 15.70 22.66
CA ILE A 132 17.09 16.95 22.03
C ILE A 132 16.12 17.23 20.90
N VAL A 133 15.21 18.16 21.18
CA VAL A 133 14.32 18.79 20.21
C VAL A 133 15.17 19.77 19.39
N TYR A 134 15.41 19.48 18.11
CA TYR A 134 15.84 20.51 17.17
C TYR A 134 14.60 21.14 16.54
N ARG A 135 14.20 22.30 17.06
CA ARG A 135 13.47 23.33 16.31
C ARG A 135 14.44 23.88 15.26
N ASN A 136 14.15 23.71 13.98
CA ASN A 136 14.70 24.59 12.96
C ASN A 136 13.71 25.74 12.76
N GLY A 137 14.24 26.96 12.89
CA GLY A 137 13.49 28.22 12.79
C GLY A 137 13.24 28.69 11.37
#